data_AF-A0A9D6SYN9-F1
#
_entry.id   AF-A0A9D6SYN9-F1
#
_cell.length_a   1.000
_cell.length_b   1.000
_cell.length_c   1.000
_cell.angle_alpha   90.00
_cell.angle_beta   90.00
_cell.angle_gamma   90.00
#
_symmetry.space_group_name_H-M   'P 1'
#
loop_
_entity.id
_entity.type
_entity.pdbx_description
1 polymer ?
#
loop_
_entity_poly.entity_id
_entity_poly.type
_entity_poly.pdbx_seq_one_letter_code
_entity_poly.pdbx_strand_id
1 'polypeptide(L)' 'MTCRFSIAGRPSVADLLTAPEAAELYRDLVAADRYQDFRWFALSQGVPEERVDELWRHLGAVGASRSF' A
#
# COMPACT_ATOMS: atom_id res chain seq x y z
N MET A 1 8.77 9.58 22.23
CA MET A 1 9.06 8.60 21.16
C MET A 1 8.51 9.14 19.86
N THR A 2 9.36 9.66 18.98
CA THR A 2 8.95 10.09 17.64
C THR A 2 9.45 9.03 16.68
N CYS A 3 8.55 8.30 16.01
CA CYS A 3 8.91 7.33 14.99
C CYS A 3 9.51 8.08 13.79
N ARG A 4 10.82 8.29 13.87
CA ARG A 4 11.65 8.87 12.81
C ARG A 4 11.84 7.80 11.76
N PHE A 5 10.96 7.79 10.76
CA PHE A 5 11.19 7.09 9.50
C PHE A 5 12.43 7.72 8.84
N SER A 6 13.60 7.19 9.19
CA SER A 6 14.87 7.44 8.51
C SER A 6 14.80 6.78 7.14
N ILE A 7 14.13 7.41 6.17
CA ILE A 7 14.08 6.93 4.79
C ILE A 7 15.32 7.47 4.08
N ALA A 8 16.44 6.78 4.28
CA ALA A 8 17.68 6.95 3.50
C ALA A 8 17.64 6.19 2.15
N GLY A 9 16.49 5.62 1.78
CA GLY A 9 16.27 4.98 0.48
C GLY A 9 14.78 4.81 0.26
N ARG A 10 14.28 5.10 -0.94
CA ARG A 10 12.85 5.00 -1.30
C ARG A 10 12.24 3.73 -0.69
N PRO A 11 11.17 3.82 0.11
CA PRO A 11 10.56 2.65 0.71
C PRO A 11 10.08 1.73 -0.41
N SER A 12 10.54 0.49 -0.39
CA SER A 12 10.10 -0.50 -1.37
C SER A 12 8.65 -0.90 -1.07
N VAL A 13 7.93 -1.35 -2.09
CA VAL A 13 6.56 -1.91 -1.95
C VAL A 13 6.48 -2.96 -0.83
N ALA A 14 7.51 -3.79 -0.70
CA ALA A 14 7.61 -4.78 0.37
C ALA A 14 7.71 -4.17 1.78
N ASP A 15 8.40 -3.03 1.91
CA ASP A 15 8.61 -2.29 3.18
C ASP A 15 7.29 -1.70 3.70
N LEU A 16 6.47 -1.21 2.78
CA LEU A 16 5.15 -0.65 3.04
C LEU A 16 4.12 -1.71 3.43
N LEU A 17 4.30 -2.94 2.94
CA LEU A 17 3.49 -4.10 3.30
C LEU A 17 4.03 -4.83 4.55
N THR A 18 5.22 -4.47 5.05
CA THR A 18 5.80 -5.12 6.26
C THR A 18 5.21 -4.56 7.55
N ALA A 19 4.67 -3.35 7.52
CA ALA A 19 3.87 -2.82 8.61
C ALA A 19 2.47 -3.50 8.57
N PRO A 20 2.13 -4.36 9.55
CA PRO A 20 0.90 -5.15 9.50
C PRO A 20 -0.36 -4.28 9.44
N GLU A 21 -0.38 -3.16 10.18
CA GLU A 21 -1.48 -2.18 10.15
C GLU A 21 -1.67 -1.51 8.78
N ALA A 22 -0.58 -1.13 8.11
CA ALA A 22 -0.66 -0.50 6.79
C ALA A 22 -1.11 -1.51 5.72
N ALA A 23 -0.64 -2.75 5.81
CA ALA A 23 -1.01 -3.81 4.88
C ALA A 23 -2.50 -4.17 4.95
N GLU A 24 -3.10 -4.16 6.14
CA GLU A 24 -4.54 -4.35 6.28
C GLU A 24 -5.33 -3.18 5.70
N LEU A 25 -4.92 -1.94 5.96
CA LEU A 25 -5.56 -0.75 5.40
C LEU A 25 -5.51 -0.74 3.87
N TYR A 26 -4.36 -1.07 3.27
CA TYR A 26 -4.24 -1.17 1.81
C TYR A 26 -5.17 -2.23 1.22
N ARG A 27 -5.33 -3.38 1.89
CA ARG A 27 -6.26 -4.44 1.44
C ARG A 27 -7.71 -4.02 1.58
N ASP A 28 -8.07 -3.37 2.68
CA ASP A 28 -9.43 -2.88 2.93
C ASP A 28 -9.84 -1.83 1.87
N LEU A 29 -8.95 -0.89 1.57
CA LEU A 29 -9.17 0.12 0.53
C LEU A 29 -9.33 -0.49 -0.87
N VAL A 30 -8.56 -1.54 -1.19
CA VAL A 30 -8.68 -2.28 -2.45
C VAL A 30 -9.99 -3.07 -2.50
N ALA A 31 -10.36 -3.75 -1.41
CA ALA A 31 -11.60 -4.50 -1.32
C ALA A 31 -12.84 -3.60 -1.40
N ALA A 32 -12.74 -2.36 -0.89
CA ALA A 32 -13.78 -1.35 -0.96
C ALA A 32 -13.78 -0.55 -2.29
N ASP A 33 -12.91 -0.89 -3.24
CA ASP A 33 -12.71 -0.18 -4.52
C ASP A 33 -12.40 1.34 -4.36
N ARG A 34 -11.81 1.72 -3.22
CA ARG A 34 -11.47 3.12 -2.90
C ARG A 34 -10.10 3.52 -3.42
N TYR A 35 -9.94 3.55 -4.75
CA TYR A 35 -8.66 3.87 -5.39
C TYR A 35 -8.12 5.26 -5.03
N GLN A 36 -8.99 6.28 -4.90
CA GLN A 36 -8.58 7.65 -4.54
C GLN A 36 -7.92 7.72 -3.16
N ASP A 37 -8.55 7.11 -2.15
CA ASP A 37 -8.01 7.03 -0.79
C ASP A 37 -6.74 6.20 -0.72
N PHE A 38 -6.71 5.08 -1.45
CA PHE A 38 -5.52 4.25 -1.61
C PHE A 38 -4.34 5.03 -2.21
N ARG A 39 -4.58 5.77 -3.30
CA ARG A 39 -3.57 6.59 -3.95
C ARG A 39 -3.05 7.67 -3.01
N TRP A 40 -3.94 8.39 -2.33
CA TRP A 40 -3.55 9.41 -1.38
C TRP A 40 -2.69 8.83 -0.23
N PHE A 41 -3.09 7.68 0.32
CA PHE A 41 -2.35 7.02 1.39
C PHE A 41 -0.98 6.53 0.91
N ALA A 42 -0.91 5.88 -0.26
CA ALA A 42 0.34 5.41 -0.85
C ALA A 42 1.32 6.57 -1.12
N LEU A 43 0.86 7.66 -1.72
CA LEU A 43 1.67 8.85 -1.95
C LEU A 43 2.16 9.47 -0.63
N SER A 44 1.32 9.48 0.41
CA SER A 44 1.68 9.98 1.74
C SER A 44 2.75 9.13 2.44
N GLN A 45 2.84 7.84 2.11
CA GLN A 45 3.92 6.96 2.55
C GLN A 45 5.20 7.08 1.69
N GLY A 46 5.19 7.94 0.66
CA GLY A 46 6.32 8.13 -0.25
C GLY A 46 6.40 7.11 -1.39
N VAL A 47 5.31 6.40 -1.67
CA VAL A 47 5.20 5.55 -2.88
C VAL A 47 5.16 6.47 -4.10
N PRO A 48 6.01 6.26 -5.11
CA PRO A 48 5.90 7.00 -6.35
C PRO A 48 4.66 6.55 -7.13
N GLU A 49 4.00 7.49 -7.81
CA GLU A 49 2.72 7.27 -8.49
C GLU A 49 2.74 6.08 -9.47
N GLU A 50 3.86 5.88 -10.17
CA GLU A 50 4.09 4.74 -11.08
C GLU A 50 3.95 3.37 -10.39
N ARG A 51 4.24 3.28 -9.09
CA ARG A 51 4.13 2.04 -8.29
C ARG A 51 2.77 1.91 -7.61
N VAL A 52 2.00 2.99 -7.47
CA VAL A 52 0.67 2.97 -6.83
C VAL A 52 -0.29 2.11 -7.64
N ASP A 53 -0.34 2.31 -8.96
CA ASP A 53 -1.17 1.49 -9.86
C ASP A 53 -0.76 0.02 -9.85
N GLU A 54 0.55 -0.24 -9.82
CA GLU A 54 1.09 -1.60 -9.75
C GLU A 54 0.68 -2.28 -8.43
N LEU A 55 0.77 -1.55 -7.31
CA LEU A 55 0.37 -2.02 -5.99
C LEU A 55 -1.13 -2.31 -5.91
N TRP A 56 -1.96 -1.42 -6.45
CA TRP A 56 -3.42 -1.59 -6.52
C TRP A 56 -3.80 -2.87 -7.26
N ARG A 57 -3.23 -3.08 -8.45
CA ARG A 57 -3.49 -4.29 -9.25
C ARG A 57 -3.00 -5.56 -8.56
N HIS A 58 -1.82 -5.50 -7.94
CA HIS A 58 -1.25 -6.65 -7.24
C HIS A 58 -2.11 -7.06 -6.04
N LEU A 59 -2.55 -6.09 -5.22
CA LEU A 59 -3.42 -6.35 -4.08
C LEU A 59 -4.82 -6.79 -4.51
N GLY A 60 -5.37 -6.23 -5.60
CA GLY A 60 -6.65 -6.64 -6.16
C GLY A 60 -6.61 -8.09 -6.66
N ALA A 61 -5.53 -8.49 -7.34
CA ALA A 61 -5.32 -9.88 -7.77
C ALA A 61 -5.17 -10.84 -6.59
N VAL A 62 -4.42 -10.45 -5.55
CA VAL A 62 -4.27 -11.26 -4.32
C VAL A 62 -5.59 -11.40 -3.57
N GLY A 63 -6.40 -10.33 -3.50
CA GLY A 63 -7.74 -10.35 -2.91
C GLY A 63 -8.68 -11.29 -3.67
N ALA A 64 -8.70 -11.22 -4.99
CA ALA A 64 -9.49 -12.10 -5.85
C ALA A 64 -9.06 -13.58 -5.77
N SER A 65 -7.76 -13.83 -5.59
CA SER A 65 -7.20 -15.19 -5.46
C SER A 65 -7.54 -15.87 -4.13
N ARG A 66 -7.99 -15.11 -3.12
CA ARG A 66 -8.32 -15.59 -1.78
C ARG A 66 -9.79 -15.98 -1.60
N SER A 67 -10.61 -15.85 -2.64
CA SER A 67 -12.03 -16.19 -2.66
C SER A 67 -12.35 -17.63 -3.10
N PHE A 68 -11.41 -18.57 -2.99
CA PHE A 68 -11.63 -20.00 -3.26
C PHE A 68 -11.55 -20.85 -1.99
#